data_AF-A0A957Z2Q6-F1
#
_entry.id   AF-A0A957Z2Q6-F1
#
_cell.length_a   1.000
_cell.length_b   1.000
_cell.length_c   1.000
_cell.angle_alpha   90.00
_cell.angle_beta   90.00
_cell.angle_gamma   90.00
#
_symmetry.space_group_name_H-M   'P 1'
#
loop_
_entity.id
_entity.type
_entity.pdbx_description
1 polymer ?
#
loop_
_entity_poly.entity_id
_entity_poly.type
_entity_poly.pdbx_seq_one_letter_code
_entity_poly.pdbx_strand_id
1 'polypeptide(L)' 'MSVYSHIETLAVHAGHHIDPHSRAVMPPIHLSSTFERNADGSYASGFVYSRSDNP' A
#
# COMPACT_ATOMS: atom_id res chain seq x y z
N MET A 1 -28.06 10.39 -1.20
CA MET A 1 -27.30 11.66 -1.10
C MET A 1 -25.93 11.39 -1.72
N SER A 2 -25.74 11.74 -2.99
CA SER A 2 -24.48 11.45 -3.70
C SER A 2 -23.45 12.47 -3.25
N VAL A 3 -22.52 12.06 -2.39
CA VAL A 3 -21.39 12.90 -1.98
C VAL A 3 -20.39 12.86 -3.13
N TYR A 4 -20.47 13.82 -4.05
CA TYR A 4 -19.40 14.01 -5.01
C TYR A 4 -18.18 14.54 -4.26
N SER A 5 -17.24 13.65 -3.95
CA SER A 5 -15.95 14.02 -3.37
C SER A 5 -15.23 14.99 -4.30
N HIS A 6 -14.85 16.15 -3.77
CA HIS A 6 -14.12 17.17 -4.52
C HIS A 6 -12.74 16.64 -4.93
N ILE A 7 -12.26 17.08 -6.09
CA ILE A 7 -11.01 16.55 -6.67
C ILE A 7 -9.81 16.84 -5.78
N GLU A 8 -9.81 17.97 -5.08
CA GLU A 8 -8.78 18.38 -4.13
C GLU A 8 -8.69 17.38 -2.96
N THR A 9 -9.84 16.94 -2.43
CA THR A 9 -9.90 15.95 -1.37
C THR A 9 -9.43 14.58 -1.86
N LEU A 10 -9.82 14.19 -3.07
CA LEU A 10 -9.38 12.92 -3.66
C LEU A 10 -7.87 12.92 -3.93
N ALA A 11 -7.32 14.02 -4.45
CA ALA A 11 -5.89 14.14 -4.70
C ALA A 11 -5.05 14.01 -3.43
N VAL A 12 -5.57 14.46 -2.28
CA VAL A 12 -4.88 14.37 -0.99
C VAL A 12 -5.06 13.01 -0.31
N HIS A 13 -6.19 12.31 -0.48
CA HIS A 13 -6.51 11.13 0.34
C HIS A 13 -6.69 9.81 -0.43
N ALA A 14 -6.87 9.85 -1.75
CA ALA A 14 -7.04 8.62 -2.52
C ALA A 14 -5.73 7.84 -2.63
N GLY A 15 -5.84 6.52 -2.80
CA GLY A 15 -4.70 5.64 -3.05
C GLY A 15 -3.87 5.27 -1.83
N HIS A 16 -4.16 5.82 -0.65
CA HIS A 16 -3.52 5.38 0.59
C HIS A 16 -4.49 5.36 1.77
N HIS A 17 -4.06 4.67 2.82
CA HIS A 17 -4.75 4.61 4.10
C HIS A 17 -3.70 4.73 5.21
N ILE A 18 -4.15 5.05 6.43
CA ILE A 18 -3.26 5.05 7.59
C ILE A 18 -2.73 3.64 7.77
N ASP A 19 -1.41 3.49 7.78
CA ASP A 19 -0.76 2.18 7.93
C ASP A 19 -1.25 1.53 9.25
N PRO A 20 -1.85 0.32 9.19
CA PRO A 20 -2.36 -0.34 10.39
C PRO A 20 -1.26 -0.71 11.39
N HIS A 21 -0.01 -0.87 10.95
CA HIS A 21 1.08 -1.29 11.83
C HIS A 21 1.76 -0.12 12.54
N SER A 22 2.16 0.93 11.81
CA SER A 22 2.90 2.08 12.37
C SER A 22 2.03 3.30 12.67
N ARG A 23 0.80 3.33 12.18
CA ARG A 23 -0.09 4.53 12.20
C ARG A 23 0.46 5.70 11.38
N ALA A 24 1.40 5.46 10.48
CA ALA A 24 1.87 6.47 9.53
C ALA A 24 0.70 6.97 8.65
N VAL A 25 0.59 8.29 8.51
CA VAL A 25 -0.43 8.92 7.67
C VAL A 25 -0.05 8.83 6.19
N MET A 26 1.24 8.98 5.89
CA MET A 26 1.77 8.81 4.54
C MET A 26 2.30 7.39 4.35
N PRO A 27 2.13 6.79 3.16
CA PRO A 27 2.76 5.52 2.81
C PRO A 27 4.28 5.56 3.03
N PRO A 28 4.88 4.55 3.69
CA PRO A 28 6.33 4.43 3.80
C PRO A 28 6.99 4.20 2.43
N ILE A 29 8.29 4.48 2.34
CA ILE A 29 9.10 4.11 1.18
C ILE A 29 9.73 2.74 1.44
N HIS A 30 9.27 1.70 0.75
CA HIS A 30 9.79 0.34 0.90
C HIS A 30 10.97 0.10 -0.04
N LEU A 31 12.20 0.29 0.45
CA LEU A 31 13.44 0.06 -0.30
C LEU A 31 13.93 -1.40 -0.23
N SER A 32 13.03 -2.34 -0.49
CA SER A 32 13.39 -3.74 -0.73
C SER A 32 13.28 -4.06 -2.22
N SER A 33 13.96 -5.11 -2.68
CA SER A 33 13.73 -5.68 -4.01
C SER A 33 12.77 -6.87 -3.98
N THR A 34 12.67 -7.57 -2.85
CA THR A 34 11.94 -8.82 -2.69
C THR A 34 11.20 -8.86 -1.36
N PHE A 35 10.21 -9.75 -1.26
CA PHE A 35 9.37 -9.91 -0.06
C PHE A 35 9.40 -11.34 0.44
N GLU A 36 9.16 -11.50 1.75
CA GLU A 36 9.14 -12.80 2.41
C GLU A 36 8.01 -13.68 1.83
N ARG A 37 8.32 -14.96 1.68
CA ARG A 37 7.35 -16.00 1.32
C ARG A 37 7.03 -16.82 2.57
N ASN A 38 5.81 -17.34 2.61
CA ASN A 38 5.46 -18.38 3.56
C ASN A 38 6.28 -19.66 3.30
N ALA A 39 6.31 -20.55 4.29
CA ALA A 39 7.04 -21.82 4.20
C ALA A 39 6.56 -22.72 3.04
N ASP A 40 5.30 -22.58 2.62
CA ASP A 40 4.72 -23.28 1.46
C ASP A 40 5.02 -22.58 0.12
N GLY A 41 5.73 -21.46 0.15
CA GLY A 41 6.11 -20.67 -1.03
C GLY A 41 5.07 -19.62 -1.46
N SER A 42 3.93 -19.49 -0.76
CA SER A 42 2.92 -18.47 -1.03
C SER A 42 3.34 -17.06 -0.57
N TYR A 43 2.75 -16.00 -1.13
CA TYR A 43 3.08 -14.61 -0.82
C TYR A 43 2.05 -14.00 0.14
N ALA A 44 2.31 -14.05 1.46
CA ALA A 44 1.39 -13.53 2.47
C ALA A 44 1.04 -12.05 2.30
N SER A 45 2.01 -11.25 1.86
CA SER A 45 1.84 -9.81 1.64
C SER A 45 1.19 -9.47 0.29
N GLY A 46 1.03 -10.45 -0.60
CA GLY A 46 0.60 -10.24 -1.99
C GLY A 46 1.72 -9.74 -2.93
N PHE A 47 2.88 -9.35 -2.40
CA PHE A 47 3.99 -8.84 -3.21
C PHE A 47 5.04 -9.91 -3.48
N VAL A 48 5.53 -9.94 -4.71
CA VAL A 48 6.52 -10.93 -5.19
C VAL A 48 7.90 -10.30 -5.31
N TYR A 49 8.01 -9.22 -6.08
CA TYR A 49 9.25 -8.55 -6.42
C TYR A 49 8.94 -7.12 -6.84
N SER A 50 9.72 -6.14 -6.37
CA SER A 50 9.37 -4.71 -6.46
C SER A 50 9.30 -4.14 -7.87
N ARG A 51 9.91 -4.81 -8.86
CA ARG A 51 9.73 -4.43 -10.28
C ARG A 51 8.29 -4.61 -10.74
N SER A 52 7.62 -5.65 -10.26
CA SER A 52 6.26 -5.99 -10.66
C SER A 52 5.24 -5.20 -9.86
N ASP A 53 5.43 -5.13 -8.54
CA ASP A 53 4.60 -4.36 -7.64
C ASP A 53 5.31 -4.15 -6.29
N ASN A 54 4.97 -3.06 -5.59
CA ASN A 54 5.55 -2.68 -4.32
C ASN A 54 4.47 -2.02 -3.44
N PRO A 55 4.45 -2.28 -2.12
CA PRO A 55 3.56 -1.56 -1.21
C PRO A 55 3.79 -0.04 -1.29
#